data_AF-A0A1V6BQA4-F1
#
_entry.id   AF-A0A1V6BQA4-F1
#
_cell.length_a   1.000
_cell.length_b   1.000
_cell.length_c   1.000
_cell.angle_alpha   90.00
_cell.angle_beta   90.00
_cell.angle_gamma   90.00
#
_symmetry.space_group_name_H-M   'P 1'
#
loop_
_entity.id
_entity.type
_entity.pdbx_description
1 polymer ?
#
loop_
_entity_poly.entity_id
_entity_poly.type
_entity_poly.pdbx_seq_one_letter_code
_entity_poly.pdbx_strand_id
1 'polypeptide(L)'
;MKRKRYTLLTLLEKQPKALKKCSEFIYLANLFNSSSVLKQMSLSLAAYRLLNRVQIKSDSIERFLKFYKLPANAFFPLFLLMKKKYLDKTTALKKKKEENIRKILNNLSSSKKIILKSLLEDEKKYNIKITLWRKYFFPNSLKKAEKLIKISNIELSEIIESFMEDFKKKYDNCISIKYKKVLCKFIMETALNKISPGVVRKNYRELSKKYHPDLGGDPAHFKKLSEAKNILLGY
;
A
#
# COMPACT_ATOMS: atom_id res chain seq x y z
N MET A 1 -15.56 33.57 -17.47
CA MET A 1 -15.80 32.54 -16.41
C MET A 1 -15.68 33.16 -15.02
N LYS A 2 -16.74 33.17 -14.19
CA LYS A 2 -16.67 33.65 -12.80
C LYS A 2 -15.74 32.74 -11.99
N ARG A 3 -14.68 33.29 -11.40
CA ARG A 3 -13.76 32.52 -10.53
C ARG A 3 -14.52 32.02 -9.29
N LYS A 4 -14.56 30.70 -9.09
CA LYS A 4 -15.21 30.07 -7.93
C LYS A 4 -14.59 30.59 -6.62
N ARG A 5 -15.40 31.23 -5.78
CA ARG A 5 -15.02 31.70 -4.45
C ARG A 5 -15.35 30.65 -3.40
N TYR A 6 -14.49 30.50 -2.40
CA TYR A 6 -14.66 29.55 -1.30
C TYR A 6 -14.95 30.34 -0.02
N THR A 7 -15.69 29.79 0.93
CA THR A 7 -15.95 30.44 2.23
C THR A 7 -15.21 29.71 3.36
N LEU A 8 -15.03 30.37 4.50
CA LEU A 8 -14.52 29.68 5.69
C LEU A 8 -15.45 28.57 6.16
N LEU A 9 -16.76 28.71 5.99
CA LEU A 9 -17.71 27.63 6.24
C LEU A 9 -17.35 26.38 5.42
N THR A 10 -17.13 26.53 4.10
CA THR A 10 -16.71 25.39 3.27
C THR A 10 -15.38 24.78 3.69
N LEU A 11 -14.46 25.60 4.24
CA LEU A 11 -13.21 25.13 4.80
C LEU A 11 -13.46 24.26 6.05
N LEU A 12 -14.31 24.70 6.98
CA LEU A 12 -14.66 23.95 8.19
C LEU A 12 -15.43 22.66 7.88
N GLU A 13 -16.40 22.71 6.97
CA GLU A 13 -17.22 21.57 6.58
C GLU A 13 -16.42 20.45 5.93
N LYS A 14 -15.41 20.80 5.13
CA LYS A 14 -14.56 19.81 4.45
C LYS A 14 -13.50 19.17 5.35
N GLN A 15 -13.43 19.53 6.63
CA GLN A 15 -12.50 18.88 7.55
C GLN A 15 -12.93 17.43 7.89
N PRO A 16 -11.96 16.53 8.16
CA PRO A 16 -12.27 15.15 8.54
C PRO A 16 -13.11 15.07 9.81
N LYS A 17 -14.01 14.07 9.89
CA LYS A 17 -14.88 13.86 11.08
C LYS A 17 -14.07 13.74 12.38
N ALA A 18 -12.90 13.10 12.34
CA ALA A 18 -12.02 12.98 13.50
C ALA A 18 -11.54 14.35 14.02
N LEU A 19 -11.21 15.27 13.11
CA LEU A 19 -10.78 16.63 13.48
C LEU A 19 -11.94 17.44 14.03
N LYS A 20 -13.14 17.29 13.46
CA LYS A 20 -14.35 18.00 13.90
C LYS A 20 -14.77 17.68 15.33
N LYS A 21 -14.39 16.51 15.85
CA LYS A 21 -14.69 16.07 17.22
C LYS A 21 -13.73 16.63 18.28
N CYS A 22 -12.61 17.22 17.87
CA CYS A 22 -11.64 17.77 18.82
C CYS A 22 -12.16 19.08 19.45
N SER A 23 -11.83 19.29 20.72
CA SER A 23 -12.20 20.50 21.46
C SER A 23 -11.71 21.78 20.79
N GLU A 24 -10.52 21.75 20.18
CA GLU A 24 -9.98 22.89 19.44
C GLU A 24 -10.80 23.24 18.21
N PHE A 25 -11.40 22.24 17.55
CA PHE A 25 -12.28 22.49 16.41
C PHE A 25 -13.60 23.13 16.85
N ILE A 26 -14.16 22.68 17.98
CA ILE A 26 -15.39 23.27 18.55
C ILE A 26 -15.13 24.74 18.90
N TYR A 27 -14.02 25.03 19.58
CA TYR A 27 -13.61 26.40 19.89
C TYR A 27 -13.45 27.26 18.61
N LEU A 28 -12.81 26.70 17.58
CA LEU A 28 -12.61 27.37 16.31
C LEU A 28 -13.92 27.63 15.55
N ALA A 29 -14.87 26.69 15.61
CA ALA A 29 -16.21 26.87 15.07
C ALA A 29 -16.97 27.96 15.84
N ASN A 30 -16.82 28.05 17.16
CA ASN A 30 -17.40 29.12 17.96
C ASN A 30 -16.83 30.50 17.60
N LEU A 31 -15.51 30.61 17.40
CA LEU A 31 -14.88 31.84 16.90
C LEU A 31 -15.40 32.27 15.53
N PHE A 32 -15.63 31.30 14.63
CA PHE A 32 -16.25 31.57 13.34
C PHE A 32 -17.70 32.03 13.51
N ASN A 33 -18.47 31.37 14.39
CA ASN A 33 -19.88 31.68 14.62
C ASN A 33 -20.09 33.03 15.33
N SER A 34 -19.13 33.49 16.14
CA SER A 34 -19.21 34.80 16.81
C SER A 34 -18.78 35.97 15.94
N SER A 35 -18.04 35.74 14.84
CA SER A 35 -17.53 36.81 13.97
C SER A 35 -18.34 36.95 12.67
N SER A 36 -19.06 38.07 12.54
CA SER A 36 -19.74 38.45 11.28
C SER A 36 -18.76 38.60 10.11
N VAL A 37 -17.58 39.17 10.38
CA VAL A 37 -16.50 39.37 9.40
C VAL A 37 -16.04 38.03 8.80
N LEU A 38 -15.81 37.01 9.64
CA LEU A 38 -15.37 35.70 9.16
C LEU A 38 -16.46 34.99 8.34
N LYS A 39 -17.74 35.16 8.68
CA LYS A 39 -18.88 34.56 7.97
C LYS A 39 -19.03 35.11 6.54
N GLN A 40 -18.84 36.41 6.36
CA GLN A 40 -19.00 37.09 5.07
C GLN A 40 -17.76 36.95 4.17
N MET A 41 -16.63 36.56 4.74
CA MET A 41 -15.37 36.49 4.02
C MET A 41 -15.36 35.40 2.94
N SER A 42 -14.82 35.77 1.78
CA SER A 42 -14.56 34.84 0.68
C SER A 42 -13.06 34.67 0.42
N LEU A 43 -12.64 33.45 0.18
CA LEU A 43 -11.29 33.05 -0.13
C LEU A 43 -11.12 32.80 -1.63
N SER A 44 -10.00 33.25 -2.16
CA SER A 44 -9.52 32.79 -3.45
C SER A 44 -9.18 31.28 -3.39
N LEU A 45 -9.20 30.59 -4.53
CA LEU A 45 -8.80 29.18 -4.60
C LEU A 45 -7.38 28.95 -4.07
N ALA A 46 -6.46 29.90 -4.33
CA ALA A 46 -5.08 29.83 -3.87
C ALA A 46 -5.00 29.92 -2.34
N ALA A 47 -5.62 30.93 -1.73
CA ALA A 47 -5.68 31.09 -0.27
C ALA A 47 -6.33 29.87 0.40
N TYR A 48 -7.45 29.41 -0.15
CA TYR A 48 -8.14 28.22 0.33
C TYR A 48 -7.23 26.97 0.31
N ARG A 49 -6.50 26.74 -0.79
CA ARG A 49 -5.58 25.59 -0.91
C ARG A 49 -4.43 25.68 0.09
N LEU A 50 -3.83 26.85 0.27
CA LEU A 50 -2.73 27.07 1.21
C LEU A 50 -3.16 26.82 2.65
N LEU A 51 -4.32 27.36 3.06
CA LEU A 51 -4.92 27.08 4.38
C LEU A 51 -5.26 25.60 4.52
N ASN A 52 -5.98 25.03 3.55
CA ASN A 52 -6.45 23.65 3.62
C ASN A 52 -5.31 22.62 3.58
N ARG A 53 -4.14 22.94 3.04
CA ARG A 53 -2.96 22.07 3.04
C ARG A 53 -1.95 22.42 4.13
N VAL A 54 -2.20 23.48 4.91
CA VAL A 54 -1.27 23.99 5.94
C VAL A 54 0.13 24.25 5.35
N GLN A 55 0.17 24.90 4.19
CA GLN A 55 1.43 25.23 3.50
C GLN A 55 2.00 26.59 3.90
N ILE A 56 1.48 27.19 4.97
CA ILE A 56 1.87 28.51 5.47
C ILE A 56 2.78 28.28 6.68
N LYS A 57 3.99 28.86 6.66
CA LYS A 57 4.89 28.84 7.83
C LYS A 57 4.30 29.72 8.94
N SER A 58 4.49 29.34 10.21
CA SER A 58 4.03 30.10 11.38
C SER A 58 4.41 31.58 11.29
N ASP A 59 5.65 31.84 10.92
CA ASP A 59 6.25 33.18 10.93
C ASP A 59 5.81 34.02 9.72
N SER A 60 5.07 33.42 8.80
CA SER A 60 4.56 34.07 7.58
C SER A 60 3.05 34.30 7.61
N ILE A 61 2.36 33.99 8.71
CA ILE A 61 0.90 34.10 8.79
C ILE A 61 0.47 35.56 8.56
N GLU A 62 1.09 36.53 9.20
CA GLU A 62 0.74 37.95 9.02
C GLU A 62 0.91 38.41 7.58
N ARG A 63 2.02 38.04 6.94
CA ARG A 63 2.28 38.33 5.52
C ARG A 63 1.23 37.67 4.62
N PHE A 64 0.85 36.43 4.93
CA PHE A 64 -0.19 35.71 4.22
C PHE A 64 -1.55 36.42 4.35
N LEU A 65 -1.94 36.82 5.56
CA LEU A 65 -3.20 37.53 5.81
C LEU A 65 -3.20 38.87 5.06
N LYS A 66 -2.11 39.63 5.12
CA LYS A 66 -1.96 40.90 4.40
C LYS A 66 -2.05 40.72 2.88
N PHE A 67 -1.32 39.75 2.32
CA PHE A 67 -1.30 39.48 0.88
C PHE A 67 -2.67 39.10 0.34
N TYR A 68 -3.41 38.26 1.06
CA TYR A 68 -4.75 37.83 0.67
C TYR A 68 -5.88 38.75 1.19
N LYS A 69 -5.53 39.90 1.80
CA LYS A 69 -6.47 40.87 2.39
C LYS A 69 -7.46 40.21 3.38
N LEU A 70 -6.96 39.30 4.19
CA LEU A 70 -7.72 38.59 5.22
C LEU A 70 -7.60 39.34 6.56
N PRO A 71 -8.64 39.30 7.41
CA PRO A 71 -8.61 39.98 8.71
C PRO A 71 -7.57 39.33 9.63
N ALA A 72 -6.89 40.15 10.43
CA ALA A 72 -6.02 39.70 11.50
C ALA A 72 -6.88 39.11 12.64
N ASN A 73 -7.27 37.85 12.49
CA ASN A 73 -8.15 37.15 13.42
C ASN A 73 -7.47 35.86 13.93
N ALA A 74 -7.65 35.56 15.22
CA ALA A 74 -7.11 34.35 15.87
C ALA A 74 -7.56 33.04 15.21
N PHE A 75 -8.66 33.06 14.44
CA PHE A 75 -9.15 31.92 13.65
C PHE A 75 -8.05 31.28 12.78
N PHE A 76 -7.26 32.08 12.04
CA PHE A 76 -6.28 31.54 11.09
C PHE A 76 -5.10 30.82 11.75
N PRO A 77 -4.38 31.41 12.73
CA PRO A 77 -3.30 30.70 13.41
C PRO A 77 -3.81 29.46 14.15
N LEU A 78 -4.99 29.54 14.79
CA LEU A 78 -5.59 28.37 15.46
C LEU A 78 -5.95 27.26 14.46
N PHE A 79 -6.53 27.62 13.31
CA PHE A 79 -6.87 26.66 12.25
C PHE A 79 -5.63 25.92 11.76
N LEU A 80 -4.56 26.67 11.47
CA LEU A 80 -3.31 26.12 10.97
C LEU A 80 -2.65 25.22 12.01
N LEU A 81 -2.58 25.65 13.28
CA LEU A 81 -2.00 24.86 14.36
C LEU A 81 -2.75 23.53 14.56
N MET A 82 -4.07 23.61 14.72
CA MET A 82 -4.93 22.44 14.92
C MET A 82 -4.78 21.45 13.75
N LYS A 83 -4.83 21.96 12.52
CA LYS A 83 -4.74 21.12 11.33
C LYS A 83 -3.35 20.53 11.14
N LYS A 84 -2.29 21.27 11.46
CA LYS A 84 -0.91 20.78 11.47
C LYS A 84 -0.77 19.59 12.41
N LYS A 85 -1.20 19.73 13.67
CA LYS A 85 -1.20 18.65 14.67
C LYS A 85 -1.91 17.39 14.16
N TYR A 86 -3.07 17.57 13.51
CA TYR A 86 -3.79 16.45 12.91
C TYR A 86 -3.00 15.78 11.79
N LEU A 87 -2.46 16.55 10.84
CA LEU A 87 -1.66 16.02 9.75
C LEU A 87 -0.43 15.27 10.28
N ASP A 88 0.30 15.85 11.23
CA ASP A 88 1.47 15.23 11.87
C ASP A 88 1.10 13.91 12.57
N LYS A 89 -0.02 13.87 13.29
CA LYS A 89 -0.53 12.62 13.88
C LYS A 89 -0.85 11.57 12.82
N THR A 90 -1.52 11.97 11.72
CA THR A 90 -1.86 11.02 10.65
C THR A 90 -0.63 10.51 9.90
N THR A 91 0.38 11.34 9.68
CA THR A 91 1.63 10.93 9.02
C THR A 91 2.44 10.01 9.95
N ALA A 92 2.52 10.32 11.25
CA ALA A 92 3.15 9.45 12.24
C ALA A 92 2.47 8.08 12.32
N LEU A 93 1.13 8.04 12.33
CA LEU A 93 0.38 6.77 12.30
C LEU A 93 0.64 5.97 11.02
N LYS A 94 0.72 6.63 9.85
CA LYS A 94 1.08 5.97 8.59
C LYS A 94 2.50 5.39 8.64
N LYS A 95 3.48 6.17 9.10
CA LYS A 95 4.87 5.71 9.27
C LYS A 95 4.97 4.52 10.22
N LYS A 96 4.33 4.60 11.39
CA LYS A 96 4.27 3.49 12.36
C LYS A 96 3.65 2.23 11.76
N LYS A 97 2.59 2.39 10.96
CA LYS A 97 1.96 1.27 10.24
C LYS A 97 2.92 0.66 9.22
N GLU A 98 3.61 1.48 8.43
CA GLU A 98 4.60 1.03 7.45
C GLU A 98 5.78 0.31 8.11
N GLU A 99 6.29 0.83 9.22
CA GLU A 99 7.33 0.19 10.03
C GLU A 99 6.90 -1.16 10.56
N ASN A 100 5.68 -1.26 11.11
CA ASN A 100 5.13 -2.53 11.58
C ASN A 100 4.97 -3.54 10.45
N ILE A 101 4.46 -3.11 9.29
CA ILE A 101 4.40 -3.96 8.09
C ILE A 101 5.80 -4.42 7.68
N ARG A 102 6.80 -3.53 7.69
CA ARG A 102 8.19 -3.88 7.36
C ARG A 102 8.77 -4.90 8.34
N LYS A 103 8.53 -4.73 9.65
CA LYS A 103 8.95 -5.70 10.68
C LYS A 103 8.34 -7.08 10.45
N ILE A 104 7.06 -7.12 10.10
CA ILE A 104 6.36 -8.36 9.72
C ILE A 104 7.05 -8.96 8.49
N LEU A 105 7.20 -8.22 7.40
CA LEU A 105 7.80 -8.73 6.15
C LEU A 105 9.27 -9.16 6.29
N ASN A 106 10.00 -8.65 7.27
CA ASN A 106 11.36 -9.14 7.57
C ASN A 106 11.37 -10.63 7.98
N ASN A 107 10.27 -11.15 8.52
CA ASN A 107 10.12 -12.57 8.88
C ASN A 107 9.72 -13.46 7.70
N LEU A 108 9.57 -12.91 6.49
CA LEU A 108 9.30 -13.71 5.29
C LEU A 108 10.50 -14.63 5.00
N SER A 109 10.22 -15.89 4.62
CA SER A 109 11.27 -16.85 4.28
C SER A 109 12.14 -16.36 3.12
N SER A 110 13.40 -16.77 3.10
CA SER A 110 14.36 -16.40 2.04
C SER A 110 13.86 -16.77 0.65
N SER A 111 13.27 -17.95 0.49
CA SER A 111 12.68 -18.43 -0.78
C SER A 111 11.57 -17.49 -1.29
N LYS A 112 10.61 -17.13 -0.43
CA LYS A 112 9.52 -16.19 -0.78
C LYS A 112 10.07 -14.80 -1.13
N LYS A 113 11.05 -14.30 -0.37
CA LYS A 113 11.68 -12.99 -0.64
C LYS A 113 12.32 -12.95 -2.02
N ILE A 114 13.06 -13.98 -2.41
CA ILE A 114 13.76 -14.01 -3.70
C ILE A 114 12.76 -13.96 -4.86
N ILE A 115 11.68 -14.73 -4.79
CA ILE A 115 10.68 -14.78 -5.87
C ILE A 115 9.91 -13.47 -5.97
N LEU A 116 9.41 -12.96 -4.85
CA LEU A 116 8.70 -11.68 -4.85
C LEU A 116 9.59 -10.54 -5.35
N LYS A 117 10.89 -10.57 -5.04
CA LYS A 117 11.88 -9.63 -5.56
C LYS A 117 12.09 -9.79 -7.07
N SER A 118 12.22 -11.02 -7.56
CA SER A 118 12.33 -11.28 -9.02
C SER A 118 11.11 -10.73 -9.76
N LEU A 119 9.89 -11.07 -9.30
CA LEU A 119 8.65 -10.58 -9.93
C LEU A 119 8.55 -9.05 -9.92
N LEU A 120 9.04 -8.41 -8.86
CA LEU A 120 9.10 -6.95 -8.77
C LEU A 120 10.07 -6.36 -9.80
N GLU A 121 11.28 -6.90 -9.88
CA GLU A 121 12.31 -6.46 -10.82
C GLU A 121 11.86 -6.64 -12.26
N ASP A 122 11.11 -7.71 -12.52
CA ASP A 122 10.58 -7.99 -13.84
C ASP A 122 9.46 -7.01 -14.22
N GLU A 123 8.49 -6.69 -13.34
CA GLU A 123 7.51 -5.64 -13.65
C GLU A 123 8.18 -4.27 -13.84
N LYS A 124 9.21 -3.95 -13.05
CA LYS A 124 9.92 -2.67 -13.15
C LYS A 124 10.52 -2.43 -14.54
N LYS A 125 10.92 -3.48 -15.27
CA LYS A 125 11.43 -3.37 -16.64
C LYS A 125 10.39 -2.80 -17.61
N TYR A 126 9.10 -2.99 -17.33
CA TYR A 126 8.00 -2.53 -18.17
C TYR A 126 7.26 -1.32 -17.58
N ASN A 127 7.16 -1.23 -16.25
CA ASN A 127 6.42 -0.17 -15.58
C ASN A 127 7.02 0.21 -14.23
N ILE A 128 7.59 1.43 -14.16
CA ILE A 128 8.15 2.03 -12.94
C ILE A 128 7.12 2.09 -11.79
N LYS A 129 5.82 2.24 -12.10
CA LYS A 129 4.76 2.34 -11.09
C LYS A 129 4.39 1.00 -10.45
N ILE A 130 4.87 -0.14 -10.96
CA ILE A 130 4.72 -1.49 -10.39
C ILE A 130 3.27 -1.81 -9.94
N THR A 131 2.34 -1.56 -10.84
CA THR A 131 0.90 -1.59 -10.55
C THR A 131 0.37 -2.97 -10.19
N LEU A 132 0.81 -4.02 -10.90
CA LEU A 132 0.35 -5.39 -10.67
C LEU A 132 0.97 -5.95 -9.40
N TRP A 133 2.27 -5.74 -9.19
CA TRP A 133 2.96 -6.22 -8.00
C TRP A 133 2.35 -5.58 -6.74
N ARG A 134 1.99 -4.29 -6.81
CA ARG A 134 1.27 -3.62 -5.72
C ARG A 134 -0.14 -4.18 -5.49
N LYS A 135 -0.85 -4.58 -6.55
CA LYS A 135 -2.19 -5.20 -6.45
C LYS A 135 -2.13 -6.54 -5.72
N TYR A 136 -1.18 -7.40 -6.09
CA TYR A 136 -1.12 -8.78 -5.62
C TYR A 136 -0.31 -8.97 -4.32
N PHE A 137 0.86 -8.32 -4.21
CA PHE A 137 1.84 -8.67 -3.18
C PHE A 137 2.08 -7.59 -2.14
N PHE A 138 1.76 -6.32 -2.42
CA PHE A 138 2.04 -5.23 -1.47
C PHE A 138 0.96 -5.17 -0.36
N PRO A 139 1.34 -5.41 0.91
CA PRO A 139 0.36 -5.39 1.99
C PRO A 139 0.06 -3.96 2.41
N ASN A 140 -1.13 -3.46 2.06
CA ASN A 140 -1.62 -2.16 2.52
C ASN A 140 -2.14 -2.16 3.97
N SER A 141 -2.05 -3.27 4.70
CA SER A 141 -2.55 -3.42 6.08
C SER A 141 -1.75 -4.49 6.84
N LEU A 142 -1.77 -4.41 8.17
CA LEU A 142 -1.12 -5.39 9.04
C LEU A 142 -1.68 -6.80 8.80
N LYS A 143 -3.00 -6.94 8.74
CA LYS A 143 -3.68 -8.22 8.44
C LYS A 143 -3.21 -8.84 7.12
N LYS A 144 -3.05 -8.03 6.06
CA LYS A 144 -2.52 -8.51 4.78
C LYS A 144 -1.05 -8.94 4.87
N ALA A 145 -0.23 -8.21 5.64
CA ALA A 145 1.17 -8.56 5.84
C ALA A 145 1.31 -9.89 6.60
N GLU A 146 0.50 -10.08 7.65
CA GLU A 146 0.45 -11.33 8.42
C GLU A 146 -0.03 -12.50 7.56
N LYS A 147 -1.09 -12.29 6.75
CA LYS A 147 -1.56 -13.30 5.80
C LYS A 147 -0.46 -13.71 4.83
N LEU A 148 0.32 -12.76 4.31
CA LEU A 148 1.41 -13.04 3.37
C LEU A 148 2.56 -13.86 3.99
N ILE A 149 2.78 -13.77 5.30
CA ILE A 149 3.75 -14.65 5.98
C ILE A 149 3.20 -16.06 6.10
N LYS A 150 1.96 -16.18 6.57
CA LYS A 150 1.30 -17.46 6.88
C LYS A 150 0.89 -18.25 5.64
N ILE A 151 0.79 -17.61 4.48
CA ILE A 151 0.41 -18.26 3.23
C ILE A 151 1.34 -19.44 2.94
N SER A 152 0.80 -20.56 2.50
CA SER A 152 1.60 -21.69 2.03
C SER A 152 2.31 -21.35 0.72
N ASN A 153 3.34 -22.13 0.36
CA ASN A 153 4.01 -21.95 -0.93
C ASN A 153 3.06 -22.23 -2.11
N ILE A 154 2.06 -23.10 -1.92
CA ILE A 154 1.11 -23.48 -2.95
C ILE A 154 0.07 -22.37 -3.16
N GLU A 155 -0.54 -21.87 -2.09
CA GLU A 155 -1.42 -20.69 -2.17
C GLU A 155 -0.68 -19.47 -2.76
N LEU A 156 0.59 -19.27 -2.40
CA LEU A 156 1.38 -18.20 -3.02
C LEU A 156 1.63 -18.46 -4.52
N SER A 157 1.80 -19.72 -4.93
CA SER A 157 1.97 -20.07 -6.33
C SER A 157 0.73 -19.72 -7.17
N GLU A 158 -0.47 -19.88 -6.62
CA GLU A 158 -1.73 -19.48 -7.27
C GLU A 158 -1.84 -17.98 -7.46
N ILE A 159 -1.47 -17.22 -6.43
CA ILE A 159 -1.42 -15.76 -6.52
C ILE A 159 -0.41 -15.33 -7.59
N ILE A 160 0.73 -16.02 -7.68
CA ILE A 160 1.72 -15.76 -8.72
C ILE A 160 1.15 -16.10 -10.10
N GLU A 161 0.46 -17.22 -10.28
CA GLU A 161 -0.19 -17.57 -11.55
C GLU A 161 -1.18 -16.48 -12.00
N SER A 162 -2.06 -16.04 -11.11
CA SER A 162 -2.99 -14.93 -11.39
C SER A 162 -2.27 -13.62 -11.71
N PHE A 163 -1.21 -13.29 -10.97
CA PHE A 163 -0.36 -12.14 -11.28
C PHE A 163 0.22 -12.25 -12.69
N MET A 164 0.70 -13.44 -13.09
CA MET A 164 1.30 -13.66 -14.40
C MET A 164 0.29 -13.59 -15.53
N GLU A 165 -0.94 -14.07 -15.34
CA GLU A 165 -2.01 -13.91 -16.32
C GLU A 165 -2.32 -12.43 -16.58
N ASP A 166 -2.50 -11.65 -15.51
CA ASP A 166 -2.70 -10.20 -15.61
C ASP A 166 -1.47 -9.51 -16.23
N PHE A 167 -0.27 -10.02 -15.94
CA PHE A 167 0.97 -9.51 -16.52
C PHE A 167 1.00 -9.73 -18.03
N LYS A 168 0.67 -10.94 -18.52
CA LYS A 168 0.59 -11.24 -19.97
C LYS A 168 -0.40 -10.31 -20.66
N LYS A 169 -1.60 -10.19 -20.09
CA LYS A 169 -2.68 -9.36 -20.65
C LYS A 169 -2.30 -7.88 -20.75
N LYS A 170 -1.46 -7.41 -19.82
CA LYS A 170 -1.12 -5.98 -19.72
C LYS A 170 0.14 -5.58 -20.48
N TYR A 171 1.11 -6.49 -20.62
CA TYR A 171 2.45 -6.19 -21.13
C TYR A 171 2.85 -7.03 -22.36
N ASP A 172 1.88 -7.61 -23.08
CA ASP A 172 2.01 -8.43 -24.29
C ASP A 172 3.13 -9.49 -24.25
N ASN A 173 2.72 -10.74 -23.96
CA ASN A 173 3.44 -12.01 -24.19
C ASN A 173 4.91 -12.15 -23.77
N CYS A 174 5.46 -11.26 -22.95
CA CYS A 174 6.85 -11.34 -22.48
C CYS A 174 7.08 -12.31 -21.30
N ILE A 175 6.37 -13.44 -21.23
CA ILE A 175 6.59 -14.43 -20.16
C ILE A 175 7.43 -15.57 -20.70
N SER A 176 8.74 -15.46 -20.46
CA SER A 176 9.68 -16.52 -20.78
C SER A 176 9.35 -17.82 -20.00
N ILE A 177 9.56 -18.96 -20.65
CA ILE A 177 9.51 -20.33 -20.09
C ILE A 177 10.25 -20.44 -18.73
N LYS A 178 11.20 -19.53 -18.48
CA LYS A 178 11.92 -19.33 -17.23
C LYS A 178 11.00 -19.26 -16.00
N TYR A 179 9.83 -18.62 -16.09
CA TYR A 179 8.95 -18.44 -14.91
C TYR A 179 8.25 -19.72 -14.48
N LYS A 180 7.79 -20.54 -15.43
CA LYS A 180 7.17 -21.83 -15.11
C LYS A 180 8.15 -22.70 -14.34
N LYS A 181 9.42 -22.73 -14.77
CA LYS A 181 10.49 -23.41 -14.04
C LYS A 181 10.68 -22.80 -12.65
N VAL A 182 10.82 -21.48 -12.50
CA VAL A 182 10.98 -20.81 -11.19
C VAL A 182 9.83 -21.13 -10.22
N LEU A 183 8.59 -21.13 -10.71
CA LEU A 183 7.41 -21.50 -9.93
C LEU A 183 7.47 -22.96 -9.48
N CYS A 184 7.85 -23.87 -10.37
CA CYS A 184 8.03 -25.29 -10.02
C CYS A 184 9.12 -25.47 -8.96
N LYS A 185 10.25 -24.73 -9.06
CA LYS A 185 11.30 -24.75 -8.03
C LYS A 185 10.77 -24.33 -6.65
N PHE A 186 9.89 -23.33 -6.65
CA PHE A 186 9.27 -22.80 -5.45
C PHE A 186 8.28 -23.78 -4.80
N ILE A 187 7.39 -24.37 -5.61
CA ILE A 187 6.44 -25.40 -5.15
C ILE A 187 7.20 -26.58 -4.53
N MET A 188 8.33 -26.95 -5.13
CA MET A 188 9.18 -28.05 -4.67
C MET A 188 10.11 -27.69 -3.50
N GLU A 189 10.02 -26.48 -2.96
CA GLU A 189 10.87 -25.96 -1.86
C GLU A 189 12.38 -26.14 -2.13
N THR A 190 12.77 -26.10 -3.41
CA THR A 190 14.17 -26.27 -3.84
C THR A 190 14.89 -24.92 -3.92
N ALA A 191 16.21 -24.93 -3.69
CA ALA A 191 17.04 -23.76 -3.92
C ALA A 191 16.99 -23.35 -5.41
N LEU A 192 16.78 -22.06 -5.67
CA LEU A 192 16.59 -21.54 -7.03
C LEU A 192 17.82 -21.72 -7.94
N ASN A 193 19.01 -21.87 -7.34
CA ASN A 193 20.30 -21.70 -8.02
C ASN A 193 20.96 -23.03 -8.46
N LYS A 194 20.62 -24.18 -7.87
CA LYS A 194 21.09 -25.51 -8.30
C LYS A 194 20.02 -26.55 -8.06
N ILE A 195 19.60 -27.24 -9.11
CA ILE A 195 18.66 -28.36 -9.03
C ILE A 195 19.31 -29.55 -9.72
N SER A 196 19.53 -30.62 -8.96
CA SER A 196 19.81 -31.94 -9.51
C SER A 196 18.54 -32.78 -9.50
N PRO A 197 18.38 -33.76 -10.42
CA PRO A 197 17.26 -34.69 -10.41
C PRO A 197 17.07 -35.40 -9.05
N GLY A 198 18.17 -35.72 -8.36
CA GLY A 198 18.14 -36.33 -7.03
C GLY A 198 17.48 -35.43 -5.96
N VAL A 199 17.77 -34.14 -5.98
CA VAL A 199 17.15 -33.17 -5.05
C VAL A 199 15.65 -33.03 -5.32
N VAL A 200 15.24 -32.98 -6.60
CA VAL A 200 13.81 -32.91 -6.97
C VAL A 200 13.06 -34.14 -6.47
N ARG A 201 13.61 -35.35 -6.70
CA ARG A 201 12.98 -36.60 -6.25
C ARG A 201 12.90 -36.69 -4.74
N LYS A 202 13.95 -36.26 -4.02
CA LYS A 202 13.96 -36.22 -2.55
C LYS A 202 12.87 -35.29 -2.01
N ASN A 203 12.86 -34.03 -2.45
CA ASN A 203 11.87 -33.05 -2.01
C ASN A 203 10.44 -33.49 -2.39
N TYR A 204 10.26 -34.10 -3.56
CA TYR A 204 8.96 -34.64 -3.95
C TYR A 204 8.50 -35.72 -2.98
N ARG A 205 9.39 -36.65 -2.58
CA ARG A 205 9.04 -37.72 -1.64
C ARG A 205 8.65 -37.18 -0.26
N GLU A 206 9.31 -36.12 0.20
CA GLU A 206 9.00 -35.48 1.48
C GLU A 206 7.67 -34.71 1.41
N LEU A 207 7.48 -33.88 0.38
CA LEU A 207 6.27 -33.06 0.21
C LEU A 207 5.05 -33.90 -0.16
N SER A 208 5.22 -34.97 -0.94
CA SER A 208 4.12 -35.89 -1.32
C SER A 208 3.51 -36.56 -0.10
N LYS A 209 4.32 -37.01 0.86
CA LYS A 209 3.81 -37.53 2.14
C LYS A 209 3.02 -36.48 2.93
N LYS A 210 3.46 -35.23 2.91
CA LYS A 210 2.80 -34.13 3.62
C LYS A 210 1.45 -33.74 3.00
N TYR A 211 1.34 -33.80 1.68
CA TYR A 211 0.15 -33.34 0.94
C TYR A 211 -0.65 -34.49 0.29
N HIS A 212 -0.39 -35.75 0.65
CA HIS A 212 -1.08 -36.90 0.05
C HIS A 212 -2.58 -36.89 0.42
N PRO A 213 -3.51 -37.06 -0.54
CA PRO A 213 -4.95 -37.13 -0.26
C PRO A 213 -5.32 -38.16 0.81
N ASP A 214 -4.76 -39.35 0.69
CA ASP A 214 -5.01 -40.46 1.64
C ASP A 214 -4.52 -40.19 3.06
N LEU A 215 -3.67 -39.17 3.26
CA LEU A 215 -3.19 -38.72 4.57
C LEU A 215 -3.91 -37.45 5.04
N GLY A 216 -5.05 -37.12 4.42
CA GLY A 216 -5.82 -35.89 4.70
C GLY A 216 -5.27 -34.64 4.02
N GLY A 217 -4.36 -34.79 3.04
CA GLY A 217 -3.84 -33.71 2.23
C GLY A 217 -4.81 -33.26 1.12
N ASP A 218 -4.54 -32.11 0.52
CA ASP A 218 -5.35 -31.56 -0.56
C ASP A 218 -4.99 -32.19 -1.92
N PRO A 219 -5.94 -32.83 -2.63
CA PRO A 219 -5.71 -33.40 -3.96
C PRO A 219 -5.21 -32.40 -5.02
N ALA A 220 -5.70 -31.16 -4.98
CA ALA A 220 -5.26 -30.13 -5.93
C ALA A 220 -3.78 -29.76 -5.69
N HIS A 221 -3.39 -29.68 -4.42
CA HIS A 221 -2.00 -29.45 -4.01
C HIS A 221 -1.08 -30.59 -4.46
N PHE A 222 -1.52 -31.83 -4.26
CA PHE A 222 -0.74 -33.01 -4.69
C PHE A 222 -0.52 -33.04 -6.21
N LYS A 223 -1.55 -32.70 -6.98
CA LYS A 223 -1.46 -32.60 -8.44
C LYS A 223 -0.43 -31.56 -8.88
N LYS A 224 -0.48 -30.34 -8.32
CA LYS A 224 0.50 -29.28 -8.62
C LYS A 224 1.93 -29.67 -8.27
N LEU A 225 2.12 -30.38 -7.16
CA LEU A 225 3.42 -30.91 -6.75
C LEU A 225 3.95 -31.94 -7.78
N SER A 226 3.08 -32.82 -8.27
CA SER A 226 3.43 -33.82 -9.30
C SER A 226 3.80 -33.17 -10.63
N GLU A 227 3.03 -32.18 -11.07
CA GLU A 227 3.30 -31.40 -12.28
C GLU A 227 4.63 -30.64 -12.18
N ALA A 228 4.90 -30.01 -11.05
CA ALA A 228 6.16 -29.30 -10.79
C ALA A 228 7.37 -30.25 -10.87
N LYS A 229 7.25 -31.47 -10.31
CA LYS A 229 8.28 -32.52 -10.41
C LYS A 229 8.55 -32.88 -11.87
N ASN A 230 7.50 -33.14 -12.66
CA ASN A 230 7.65 -33.56 -14.06
C ASN A 230 8.36 -32.47 -14.89
N ILE A 231 7.92 -31.21 -14.75
CA ILE A 231 8.52 -30.06 -15.45
C ILE A 231 10.00 -29.88 -15.10
N LEU A 232 10.38 -30.09 -13.83
CA LEU A 232 11.77 -29.95 -13.40
C LEU A 232 12.66 -31.11 -13.83
N LEU A 233 12.10 -32.32 -14.00
CA LEU A 233 12.82 -33.49 -14.47
C LEU A 233 12.82 -33.64 -16.00
N GLY A 234 12.03 -32.83 -16.70
CA GLY A 234 11.96 -32.84 -18.17
C GLY A 234 11.09 -33.97 -18.74
N TYR A 235 10.14 -34.48 -17.94
CA TYR A 235 9.10 -35.41 -18.38
C TYR A 235 7.89 -34.67 -18.93
#